data_AF-A0A7V9G5I8-F1
#
_entry.id   AF-A0A7V9G5I8-F1
#
_cell.length_a   1.000
_cell.length_b   1.000
_cell.length_c   1.000
_cell.angle_alpha   90.00
_cell.angle_beta   90.00
_cell.angle_gamma   90.00
#
_symmetry.space_group_name_H-M   'P 1'
#
loop_
_entity.id
_entity.type
_entity.pdbx_description
1 polymer ?
#
loop_
_entity_poly.entity_id
_entity_poly.type
_entity_poly.pdbx_seq_one_letter_code
_entity_poly.pdbx_strand_id
1 'polypeptide(L)'
;MPAPRPAGIDKLKRVFSGITLTTNDLTTIAARATEVGPTVAMKANAYRITDIDELSQVLAEDIVLDRLTLMVFDLDGSALEFTWESSYVLIQADCTAPGVRPSFEAIVDLLESRPRNGFNYNVIEVSPPGTWTAPAALAAATPPAASASAPTSRSGPYATASSGMLSRWWKRLSRPTDRKNPEMRP
;
A
#
# COMPACT_ATOMS: atom_id res chain seq x y z
N MET A 1 -19.24 1.97 45.74
CA MET A 1 -18.08 2.10 44.82
C MET A 1 -18.60 2.04 43.39
N PRO A 2 -18.33 3.03 42.53
CA PRO A 2 -18.72 2.94 41.13
C PRO A 2 -17.89 1.84 40.45
N ALA A 3 -18.55 1.04 39.62
CA ALA A 3 -17.92 -0.05 38.87
C ALA A 3 -16.80 0.50 37.96
N PRO A 4 -15.69 -0.25 37.75
CA PRO A 4 -14.68 0.13 36.77
C PRO A 4 -15.33 0.22 35.41
N ARG A 5 -15.25 1.40 34.79
CA ARG A 5 -15.68 1.64 33.42
C ARG A 5 -14.86 0.66 32.54
N PRO A 6 -15.47 -0.13 31.65
CA PRO A 6 -14.71 -0.98 30.74
C PRO A 6 -13.73 -0.07 30.00
N ALA A 7 -12.45 -0.45 29.98
CA ALA A 7 -11.44 0.22 29.19
C ALA A 7 -11.93 0.17 27.74
N GLY A 8 -12.49 1.27 27.26
CA GLY A 8 -12.88 1.40 25.87
C GLY A 8 -11.62 1.26 25.05
N ILE A 9 -11.62 0.35 24.09
CA ILE A 9 -10.55 0.30 23.11
C ILE A 9 -10.62 1.64 22.35
N ASP A 10 -9.55 2.46 22.42
CA ASP A 10 -9.53 3.78 21.78
C ASP A 10 -9.48 3.61 20.25
N LYS A 11 -10.65 3.60 19.62
CA LYS A 11 -10.73 3.54 18.16
C LYS A 11 -10.24 4.84 17.54
N LEU A 12 -9.27 4.74 16.64
CA LEU A 12 -8.79 5.88 15.84
C LEU A 12 -9.61 5.98 14.56
N LYS A 13 -9.96 7.20 14.16
CA LYS A 13 -10.77 7.45 12.95
C LYS A 13 -10.43 8.79 12.31
N ARG A 14 -10.25 8.80 10.99
CA ARG A 14 -10.07 10.02 10.18
C ARG A 14 -10.83 9.92 8.87
N VAL A 15 -11.42 11.02 8.41
CA VAL A 15 -12.22 11.10 7.18
C VAL A 15 -11.74 12.25 6.31
N PHE A 16 -11.61 12.01 5.01
CA PHE A 16 -11.18 12.97 3.99
C PHE A 16 -12.20 13.02 2.85
N SER A 17 -12.23 14.14 2.12
CA SER A 17 -13.13 14.34 0.98
C SER A 17 -12.53 15.31 -0.04
N GLY A 18 -12.87 15.13 -1.31
CA GLY A 18 -12.39 15.99 -2.40
C GLY A 18 -10.87 15.86 -2.61
N ILE A 19 -10.32 14.66 -2.47
CA ILE A 19 -8.89 14.38 -2.69
C ILE A 19 -8.70 13.43 -3.88
N THR A 20 -7.60 13.61 -4.61
CA THR A 20 -7.15 12.64 -5.60
C THR A 20 -6.11 11.72 -4.98
N LEU A 21 -6.35 10.42 -5.07
CA LEU A 21 -5.38 9.40 -4.73
C LEU A 21 -4.81 8.80 -6.01
N THR A 22 -3.51 8.58 -6.03
CA THR A 22 -2.85 7.82 -7.10
C THR A 22 -2.70 6.36 -6.67
N THR A 23 -2.47 5.45 -7.63
CA THR A 23 -2.06 4.07 -7.30
C THR A 23 -0.83 4.03 -6.41
N ASN A 24 0.10 4.98 -6.56
CA ASN A 24 1.28 5.07 -5.69
C ASN A 24 0.92 5.37 -4.23
N ASP A 25 -0.12 6.16 -4.00
CA ASP A 25 -0.63 6.45 -2.66
C ASP A 25 -1.23 5.19 -2.08
N LEU A 26 -2.07 4.49 -2.84
CA LEU A 26 -2.64 3.22 -2.42
C LEU A 26 -1.54 2.19 -2.08
N THR A 27 -0.50 2.08 -2.89
CA THR A 27 0.63 1.15 -2.62
C THR A 27 1.37 1.54 -1.34
N THR A 28 1.57 2.84 -1.11
CA THR A 28 2.16 3.33 0.14
C THR A 28 1.27 3.02 1.35
N ILE A 29 -0.04 3.17 1.20
CA ILE A 29 -1.02 2.85 2.24
C ILE A 29 -1.01 1.35 2.55
N ALA A 30 -0.99 0.49 1.52
CA ALA A 30 -0.87 -0.95 1.70
C ALA A 30 0.44 -1.34 2.38
N ALA A 31 1.56 -0.73 1.98
CA ALA A 31 2.85 -0.97 2.62
C ALA A 31 2.83 -0.60 4.11
N ARG A 32 2.27 0.56 4.47
CA ARG A 32 2.07 0.93 5.88
C ARG A 32 1.14 -0.03 6.59
N ALA A 33 0.08 -0.47 5.95
CA ALA A 33 -0.85 -1.41 6.55
C ALA A 33 -0.22 -2.80 6.79
N THR A 34 0.70 -3.26 5.93
CA THR A 34 1.43 -4.53 6.15
C THR A 34 2.36 -4.52 7.37
N GLU A 35 2.72 -3.34 7.89
CA GLU A 35 3.46 -3.23 9.16
C GLU A 35 2.60 -3.67 10.36
N VAL A 36 1.27 -3.62 10.23
CA VAL A 36 0.31 -4.06 11.25
C VAL A 36 0.15 -5.58 11.25
N GLY A 37 0.17 -6.22 10.08
CA GLY A 37 -0.04 -7.65 9.97
C GLY A 37 0.08 -8.19 8.55
N PRO A 38 0.32 -9.51 8.39
CA PRO A 38 0.56 -10.13 7.09
C PRO A 38 -0.72 -10.33 6.26
N THR A 39 -1.90 -10.24 6.89
CA THR A 39 -3.17 -10.53 6.23
C THR A 39 -3.77 -9.24 5.70
N VAL A 40 -3.49 -8.93 4.44
CA VAL A 40 -4.16 -7.83 3.72
C VAL A 40 -5.32 -8.40 2.92
N ALA A 41 -6.54 -7.96 3.23
CA ALA A 41 -7.72 -8.22 2.43
C ALA A 41 -8.11 -6.94 1.69
N MET A 42 -7.95 -6.95 0.36
CA MET A 42 -8.37 -5.84 -0.49
C MET A 42 -9.54 -6.23 -1.38
N LYS A 43 -10.50 -5.31 -1.53
CA LYS A 43 -11.69 -5.50 -2.35
C LYS A 43 -12.02 -4.23 -3.11
N ALA A 44 -12.33 -4.38 -4.40
CA ALA A 44 -12.97 -3.37 -5.22
C ALA A 44 -14.39 -3.83 -5.56
N ASN A 45 -15.40 -3.09 -5.13
CA ASN A 45 -16.80 -3.48 -5.26
C ASN A 45 -17.04 -4.90 -4.71
N ALA A 46 -17.44 -5.85 -5.56
CA ALA A 46 -17.63 -7.26 -5.24
C ALA A 46 -16.38 -8.14 -5.48
N TYR A 47 -15.32 -7.59 -6.10
CA TYR A 47 -14.13 -8.34 -6.50
C TYR A 47 -13.06 -8.29 -5.41
N ARG A 48 -12.41 -9.43 -5.18
CA ARG A 48 -11.21 -9.50 -4.35
C ARG A 48 -10.03 -9.10 -5.23
N ILE A 49 -9.20 -8.20 -4.71
CA ILE A 49 -7.94 -7.82 -5.35
C ILE A 49 -6.79 -8.35 -4.49
N THR A 50 -5.78 -8.93 -5.12
CA THR A 50 -4.60 -9.48 -4.41
C THR A 50 -3.47 -8.46 -4.36
N ASP A 51 -3.35 -7.63 -5.41
CA ASP A 51 -2.30 -6.62 -5.55
C ASP A 51 -2.89 -5.31 -6.12
N ILE A 52 -2.40 -4.16 -5.68
CA ILE A 52 -2.86 -2.84 -6.14
C ILE A 52 -2.61 -2.65 -7.63
N ASP A 53 -1.57 -3.28 -8.18
CA ASP A 53 -1.29 -3.23 -9.62
C ASP A 53 -2.42 -3.87 -10.46
N GLU A 54 -3.20 -4.80 -9.89
CA GLU A 54 -4.38 -5.40 -10.53
C GLU A 54 -5.56 -4.41 -10.66
N LEU A 55 -5.54 -3.27 -9.97
CA LEU A 55 -6.62 -2.27 -10.05
C LEU A 55 -6.82 -1.74 -11.47
N SER A 56 -5.72 -1.63 -12.23
CA SER A 56 -5.76 -1.26 -13.65
C SER A 56 -6.53 -2.26 -14.51
N GLN A 57 -6.44 -3.55 -14.19
CA GLN A 57 -7.17 -4.62 -14.88
C GLN A 57 -8.65 -4.58 -14.53
N VAL A 58 -8.99 -4.38 -13.25
CA VAL A 58 -10.39 -4.23 -12.81
C VAL A 58 -11.08 -3.10 -13.57
N LEU A 59 -10.44 -1.93 -13.70
CA LEU A 59 -11.01 -0.83 -14.47
C LEU A 59 -11.06 -1.10 -15.99
N ALA A 60 -10.08 -1.83 -16.53
CA ALA A 60 -10.03 -2.18 -17.95
C ALA A 60 -11.13 -3.19 -18.36
N GLU A 61 -11.65 -3.98 -17.42
CA GLU A 61 -12.81 -4.85 -17.62
C GLU A 61 -14.16 -4.08 -17.63
N ASP A 62 -14.12 -2.76 -17.90
CA ASP A 62 -15.26 -1.83 -17.90
C ASP A 62 -16.00 -1.74 -16.54
N ILE A 63 -15.31 -2.06 -15.43
CA ILE A 63 -15.88 -1.96 -14.09
C ILE A 63 -15.68 -0.53 -13.57
N VAL A 64 -16.78 0.13 -13.24
CA VAL A 64 -16.76 1.38 -12.46
C VAL A 64 -16.38 1.05 -11.02
N LEU A 65 -15.33 1.68 -10.51
CA LEU A 65 -14.94 1.52 -9.10
C LEU A 65 -15.80 2.42 -8.21
N ASP A 66 -16.75 1.83 -7.49
CA ASP A 66 -17.60 2.53 -6.54
C ASP A 66 -16.93 2.62 -5.16
N ARG A 67 -16.30 1.52 -4.75
CA ARG A 67 -15.66 1.37 -3.44
C ARG A 67 -14.42 0.52 -3.51
N LEU A 68 -13.36 0.98 -2.85
CA LEU A 68 -12.15 0.22 -2.57
C LEU A 68 -11.97 0.12 -1.06
N THR A 69 -11.81 -1.09 -0.54
CA THR A 69 -11.53 -1.31 0.88
C THR A 69 -10.29 -2.18 1.03
N LEU A 70 -9.35 -1.72 1.87
CA LEU A 70 -8.18 -2.45 2.33
C LEU A 70 -8.32 -2.64 3.83
N MET A 71 -8.25 -3.89 4.28
CA MET A 71 -8.37 -4.25 5.68
C MET A 71 -7.21 -5.16 6.06
N VAL A 72 -6.50 -4.78 7.12
CA VAL A 72 -5.40 -5.58 7.69
C VAL A 72 -5.74 -5.96 9.11
N PHE A 73 -5.52 -7.22 9.43
CA PHE A 73 -5.69 -7.76 10.77
C PHE A 73 -4.35 -8.13 11.38
N ASP A 74 -4.20 -7.80 12.65
CA ASP A 74 -3.19 -8.42 13.51
C ASP A 74 -3.73 -9.73 14.11
N LEU A 75 -2.82 -10.57 14.63
CA LEU A 75 -3.12 -11.85 15.26
C LEU A 75 -4.07 -11.72 16.46
N ASP A 76 -4.05 -10.58 17.14
CA ASP A 76 -4.89 -10.28 18.30
C ASP A 76 -6.29 -9.74 17.93
N GLY A 77 -6.62 -9.69 16.63
CA GLY A 77 -7.91 -9.21 16.14
C GLY A 77 -8.02 -7.69 16.01
N SER A 78 -6.95 -6.95 16.32
CA SER A 78 -6.81 -5.54 15.92
C SER A 78 -6.91 -5.40 14.40
N ALA A 79 -7.51 -4.31 13.94
CA ALA A 79 -7.63 -4.03 12.52
C ALA A 79 -7.24 -2.59 12.18
N LEU A 80 -6.63 -2.44 11.00
CA LEU A 80 -6.49 -1.17 10.30
C LEU A 80 -7.29 -1.27 8.99
N GLU A 81 -8.28 -0.40 8.86
CA GLU A 81 -9.17 -0.34 7.71
C GLU A 81 -8.98 0.98 6.97
N PHE A 82 -8.76 0.89 5.67
CA PHE A 82 -8.80 1.99 4.72
C PHE A 82 -9.98 1.75 3.76
N THR A 83 -10.86 2.73 3.62
CA THR A 83 -11.96 2.71 2.66
C THR A 83 -11.91 3.97 1.81
N TRP A 84 -11.90 3.79 0.50
CA TRP A 84 -12.13 4.84 -0.47
C TRP A 84 -13.51 4.66 -1.12
N GLU A 85 -14.25 5.75 -1.19
CA GLU A 85 -15.46 5.92 -1.96
C GLU A 85 -15.39 7.28 -2.68
N SER A 86 -16.21 7.42 -3.73
CA SER A 86 -16.31 8.69 -4.46
C SER A 86 -16.64 9.88 -3.56
N SER A 87 -17.34 9.69 -2.44
CA SER A 87 -17.69 10.80 -1.53
C SER A 87 -16.69 11.02 -0.39
N TYR A 88 -16.03 9.97 0.12
CA TYR A 88 -15.08 10.07 1.23
C TYR A 88 -13.95 9.04 1.17
N VAL A 89 -12.86 9.35 1.88
CA VAL A 89 -11.84 8.38 2.27
C VAL A 89 -11.88 8.26 3.78
N LEU A 90 -11.96 7.04 4.30
CA LEU A 90 -12.01 6.72 5.72
C LEU A 90 -10.81 5.87 6.09
N ILE A 91 -10.15 6.22 7.17
CA ILE A 91 -9.23 5.33 7.87
C ILE A 91 -9.76 5.11 9.26
N GLN A 92 -9.85 3.86 9.67
CA GLN A 92 -10.24 3.46 11.01
C GLN A 92 -9.25 2.43 11.53
N ALA A 93 -8.91 2.53 12.81
CA ALA A 93 -8.07 1.53 13.45
C ALA A 93 -8.60 1.18 14.83
N ASP A 94 -8.48 -0.09 15.20
CA ASP A 94 -8.73 -0.55 16.56
C ASP A 94 -7.40 -0.59 17.33
N CYS A 95 -7.33 0.06 18.50
CA CYS A 95 -6.06 0.19 19.21
C CYS A 95 -5.84 -0.92 20.24
N THR A 96 -5.26 -2.03 19.81
CA THR A 96 -4.62 -2.96 20.78
C THR A 96 -3.27 -3.46 20.31
N ALA A 97 -2.98 -3.45 19.00
CA ALA A 97 -1.74 -3.97 18.44
C ALA A 97 -0.58 -2.96 18.36
N PRO A 98 0.68 -3.40 18.62
CA PRO A 98 1.87 -2.61 18.38
C PRO A 98 2.06 -2.40 16.87
N GLY A 99 2.21 -1.14 16.43
CA GLY A 99 2.37 -0.79 15.01
C GLY A 99 1.13 -0.16 14.37
N VAL A 100 -0.08 -0.45 14.86
CA VAL A 100 -1.33 0.13 14.33
C VAL A 100 -1.32 1.65 14.36
N ARG A 101 -0.96 2.24 15.51
CA ARG A 101 -0.97 3.69 15.69
C ARG A 101 0.06 4.40 14.78
N PRO A 102 1.34 3.99 14.74
CA PRO A 102 2.30 4.55 13.79
C PRO A 102 1.86 4.43 12.32
N SER A 103 1.32 3.28 11.90
CA SER A 103 0.86 3.11 10.51
C SER A 103 -0.38 3.95 10.22
N PHE A 104 -1.31 4.07 11.18
CA PHE A 104 -2.46 4.98 11.08
C PHE A 104 -2.01 6.43 10.91
N GLU A 105 -1.11 6.91 11.76
CA GLU A 105 -0.58 8.27 11.72
C GLU A 105 0.14 8.54 10.39
N ALA A 106 0.99 7.62 9.93
CA ALA A 106 1.69 7.77 8.65
C ALA A 106 0.75 7.85 7.44
N ILE A 107 -0.35 7.08 7.45
CA ILE A 107 -1.37 7.14 6.40
C ILE A 107 -2.13 8.47 6.50
N VAL A 108 -2.50 8.90 7.70
CA VAL A 108 -3.17 10.20 7.90
C VAL A 108 -2.30 11.34 7.39
N ASP A 109 -1.01 11.38 7.74
CA ASP A 109 -0.06 12.39 7.28
C ASP A 109 0.06 12.41 5.74
N LEU A 110 0.12 11.22 5.13
CA LEU A 110 0.12 11.09 3.66
C LEU A 110 -1.13 11.74 3.05
N LEU A 111 -2.31 11.48 3.60
CA LEU A 111 -3.57 12.03 3.09
C LEU A 111 -3.73 13.52 3.39
N GLU A 112 -3.26 14.01 4.54
CA GLU A 112 -3.29 15.44 4.89
C GLU A 112 -2.36 16.28 4.01
N SER A 113 -1.28 15.68 3.51
CA SER A 113 -0.39 16.34 2.55
C SER A 113 -1.01 16.53 1.16
N ARG A 114 -2.15 15.87 0.86
CA ARG A 114 -2.77 15.94 -0.47
C ARG A 114 -3.57 17.23 -0.64
N PRO A 115 -3.35 17.98 -1.74
CA PRO A 115 -4.21 19.11 -2.05
C PRO A 115 -5.61 18.60 -2.38
N ARG A 116 -6.63 19.37 -1.97
CA ARG A 116 -7.99 19.11 -2.46
C ARG A 116 -8.05 19.39 -3.96
N ASN A 117 -8.68 18.49 -4.70
CA ASN A 117 -8.68 18.50 -6.17
C ASN A 117 -9.72 19.45 -6.79
N GLY A 118 -10.40 20.28 -5.98
CA GLY A 118 -11.42 21.24 -6.43
C GLY A 118 -12.75 20.59 -6.82
N PHE A 119 -12.83 19.26 -6.82
CA PHE A 119 -14.06 18.51 -7.04
C PHE A 119 -14.75 18.21 -5.71
N ASN A 120 -16.08 18.01 -5.77
CA ASN A 120 -16.88 17.60 -4.61
C ASN A 120 -16.83 16.09 -4.33
N TYR A 121 -15.89 15.38 -4.98
CA TYR A 121 -15.74 13.94 -4.89
C TYR A 121 -14.26 13.54 -4.95
N ASN A 122 -13.93 12.40 -4.37
CA ASN A 122 -12.60 11.80 -4.44
C ASN A 122 -12.41 11.11 -5.78
N VAL A 123 -11.17 11.11 -6.24
CA VAL A 123 -10.76 10.50 -7.50
C VAL A 123 -9.64 9.51 -7.23
N ILE A 124 -9.64 8.38 -7.92
CA ILE A 124 -8.46 7.52 -8.03
C ILE A 124 -7.86 7.70 -9.42
N GLU A 125 -6.58 8.03 -9.47
CA GLU A 125 -5.76 8.06 -10.66
C GLU A 125 -4.93 6.78 -10.72
N VAL A 126 -5.08 6.02 -11.80
CA VAL A 126 -4.38 4.75 -11.99
C VAL A 126 -3.17 4.94 -12.87
N SER A 127 -1.99 4.83 -12.26
CA SER A 127 -0.72 4.77 -13.00
C SER A 127 -0.51 3.37 -13.60
N PRO A 128 0.27 3.24 -14.69
CA PRO A 128 0.61 1.94 -15.26
C PRO A 128 1.26 0.99 -14.24
N PRO A 129 1.08 -0.34 -14.36
CA PRO A 129 1.71 -1.31 -13.47
C PRO A 129 3.23 -1.14 -13.39
N GLY A 130 3.80 -1.27 -12.19
CA GLY A 130 5.24 -1.18 -11.96
C GLY A 130 5.84 0.22 -12.04
N THR A 131 5.01 1.28 -12.11
CA THR A 131 5.48 2.68 -12.03
C THR A 131 5.69 3.16 -10.60
N TRP A 132 5.27 2.38 -9.61
CA TRP A 132 5.51 2.69 -8.21
C TRP A 132 6.98 2.57 -7.87
N THR A 133 7.51 3.61 -7.24
CA THR A 133 8.82 3.59 -6.59
C THR A 133 8.58 3.75 -5.10
N ALA A 134 9.13 2.84 -4.29
CA ALA A 134 9.04 2.95 -2.85
C ALA A 134 9.54 4.32 -2.40
N PRO A 135 8.80 5.05 -1.53
CA PRO A 135 9.35 6.21 -0.86
C PRO A 135 10.68 5.80 -0.24
N ALA A 136 11.72 6.62 -0.39
CA ALA A 136 12.98 6.37 0.28
C ALA A 136 12.65 6.12 1.76
N ALA A 137 13.06 4.96 2.29
CA ALA A 137 12.91 4.69 3.71
C ALA A 137 13.47 5.91 4.43
N LEU A 138 12.63 6.57 5.24
CA LEU A 138 13.11 7.61 6.15
C LEU A 138 14.19 6.92 6.97
N ALA A 139 15.44 7.11 6.57
CA ALA A 139 16.58 6.63 7.30
C ALA A 139 16.38 7.22 8.69
N ALA A 140 16.11 6.34 9.67
CA ALA A 140 16.07 6.74 11.06
C ALA A 140 17.29 7.64 11.25
N ALA A 141 17.04 8.88 11.66
CA ALA A 141 18.09 9.88 11.77
C ALA A 141 19.17 9.30 12.69
N THR A 142 20.21 8.74 12.10
CA THR A 142 21.40 8.33 12.84
C THR A 142 21.90 9.62 13.46
N PRO A 143 21.95 9.74 14.80
CA PRO A 143 22.50 10.94 15.42
C PRO A 143 23.92 11.15 14.88
N PRO A 144 24.33 12.40 14.61
CA PRO A 144 25.63 12.65 13.99
C PRO A 144 26.73 12.08 14.88
N ALA A 145 27.39 11.03 14.40
CA ALA A 145 28.64 10.57 14.97
C ALA A 145 29.69 11.67 14.77
N ALA A 146 30.32 12.06 15.87
CA ALA A 146 31.30 13.13 15.94
C ALA A 146 32.39 13.01 14.86
N SER A 147 32.72 14.17 14.28
CA SER A 147 33.81 14.38 13.33
C SER A 147 35.11 13.71 13.77
N ALA A 148 35.69 12.90 12.89
CA ALA A 148 37.12 12.64 12.86
C ALA A 148 37.62 12.86 11.43
N SER A 149 38.50 13.84 11.29
CA SER A 149 39.08 14.34 10.06
C SER A 149 39.93 13.30 9.32
N ALA A 150 39.97 13.44 7.99
CA ALA A 150 40.69 12.62 7.01
C ALA A 150 42.24 12.66 7.16
N PRO A 151 42.99 11.85 6.37
CA PRO A 151 43.54 12.46 5.15
C PRO A 151 43.57 11.57 3.88
N THR A 152 43.20 12.22 2.78
CA THR A 152 43.81 12.33 1.44
C THR A 152 44.49 11.15 0.73
N SER A 153 44.00 10.86 -0.49
CA SER A 153 44.72 10.81 -1.80
C SER A 153 44.49 9.51 -2.59
N ARG A 154 43.90 9.60 -3.80
CA ARG A 154 44.59 9.43 -5.10
C ARG A 154 43.59 9.30 -6.26
N SER A 155 43.85 10.08 -7.30
CA SER A 155 43.21 10.15 -8.61
C SER A 155 43.46 8.94 -9.52
N GLY A 156 42.53 8.63 -10.43
CA GLY A 156 42.79 7.86 -11.65
C GLY A 156 41.53 7.49 -12.45
N PRO A 157 41.44 7.77 -13.77
CA PRO A 157 40.19 7.80 -14.55
C PRO A 157 39.89 6.45 -15.23
N TYR A 158 38.64 6.17 -15.60
CA TYR A 158 38.22 5.64 -16.92
C TYR A 158 36.73 5.27 -16.95
N ALA A 159 36.14 5.59 -18.10
CA ALA A 159 35.08 4.88 -18.83
C ALA A 159 33.60 5.26 -18.63
N THR A 160 32.93 5.15 -19.77
CA THR A 160 31.76 5.86 -20.26
C THR A 160 30.60 4.87 -20.44
N ALA A 161 29.38 5.36 -20.22
CA ALA A 161 28.12 5.07 -20.93
C ALA A 161 27.53 3.64 -21.07
N SER A 162 26.20 3.65 -20.92
CA SER A 162 25.16 3.01 -21.76
C SER A 162 24.46 1.74 -21.27
N SER A 163 23.16 1.91 -20.99
CA SER A 163 21.99 1.25 -21.62
C SER A 163 22.04 -0.27 -21.88
N GLY A 164 21.07 -1.02 -21.33
CA GLY A 164 20.88 -2.43 -21.72
C GLY A 164 19.76 -3.22 -21.01
N MET A 165 18.53 -3.12 -21.54
CA MET A 165 17.64 -4.25 -21.90
C MET A 165 17.08 -5.22 -20.82
N LEU A 166 15.90 -4.87 -20.27
CA LEU A 166 14.56 -5.37 -20.66
C LEU A 166 14.33 -6.82 -21.19
N SER A 167 15.11 -7.86 -20.80
CA SER A 167 14.93 -9.20 -21.44
C SER A 167 14.76 -10.41 -20.52
N ARG A 168 14.37 -10.29 -19.23
CA ARG A 168 14.45 -11.45 -18.31
C ARG A 168 13.20 -11.92 -17.56
N TRP A 169 12.03 -11.28 -17.69
CA TRP A 169 10.86 -11.68 -16.88
C TRP A 169 9.81 -12.59 -17.55
N TRP A 170 9.78 -12.69 -18.87
CA TRP A 170 8.72 -13.40 -19.61
C TRP A 170 8.81 -14.94 -19.64
N LYS A 171 9.75 -15.58 -18.94
CA LYS A 171 9.96 -17.05 -19.02
C LYS A 171 9.49 -17.88 -17.83
N ARG A 172 8.78 -17.31 -16.84
CA ARG A 172 8.47 -18.05 -15.59
C ARG A 172 7.01 -18.28 -15.22
N LEU A 173 6.02 -17.78 -15.97
CA LEU A 173 4.60 -17.98 -15.59
C LEU A 173 3.73 -18.71 -16.62
N SER A 174 4.27 -19.11 -17.77
CA SER A 174 3.57 -19.97 -18.74
C SER A 174 3.85 -21.46 -18.49
N ARG A 175 3.30 -22.01 -17.40
CA ARG A 175 2.99 -23.44 -17.32
C ARG A 175 1.53 -23.63 -16.93
N PRO A 176 0.63 -23.88 -17.88
CA PRO A 176 -0.71 -24.35 -17.57
C PRO A 176 -0.65 -25.79 -17.05
N THR A 177 -1.33 -26.02 -15.92
CA THR A 177 -1.72 -27.31 -15.38
C THR A 177 -2.78 -27.92 -16.29
N ASP A 178 -2.37 -28.75 -17.24
CA ASP A 178 -3.31 -29.51 -18.06
C ASP A 178 -3.76 -30.76 -17.29
N ARG A 179 -4.98 -30.68 -16.76
CA ARG A 179 -5.72 -31.77 -16.14
C ARG A 179 -6.67 -32.32 -17.21
N LYS A 180 -6.27 -33.40 -17.89
CA LYS A 180 -7.20 -34.24 -18.66
C LYS A 180 -6.93 -35.72 -18.40
N ASN A 181 -7.88 -36.34 -17.71
CA ASN A 181 -8.22 -37.74 -17.86
C ASN A 181 -9.69 -37.76 -18.26
N PRO A 182 -10.07 -38.45 -19.35
CA PRO A 182 -11.04 -39.52 -19.17
C PRO A 182 -10.87 -40.75 -20.08
N GLU A 183 -11.40 -41.87 -19.56
CA GLU A 183 -12.06 -43.02 -20.24
C GLU A 183 -11.19 -44.10 -20.91
N MET A 184 -11.15 -45.31 -20.32
CA MET A 184 -12.02 -46.50 -20.57
C MET A 184 -11.73 -47.19 -21.92
N ARG A 185 -11.03 -48.34 -21.87
CA ARG A 185 -11.51 -49.73 -22.17
C ARG A 185 -11.76 -50.01 -23.66
N PRO A 186 -11.62 -51.26 -24.16
CA PRO A 186 -11.81 -52.57 -23.50
C PRO A 186 -10.55 -53.23 -22.96
#